data_AF-A0A670ZS18-F1
#
_entry.id   AF-A0A670ZS18-F1
#
_cell.length_a   1.000
_cell.length_b   1.000
_cell.length_c   1.000
_cell.angle_alpha   90.00
_cell.angle_beta   90.00
_cell.angle_gamma   90.00
#
_symmetry.space_group_name_H-M   'P 1'
#
loop_
_entity.id
_entity.type
_entity.pdbx_description
1 polymer ?
#
loop_
_entity_poly.entity_id
_entity_poly.type
_entity_poly.pdbx_seq_one_letter_code
_entity_poly.pdbx_strand_id
1 'polypeptide(L)'
;MVCKHCKQQSPLRYDTFDSLSLSIPATLWGHPLTLDHCLRHFISSESVKDVVCDNCTKIQAEGTKGLQTMEHQRTTFVKQLKLGKLPQCLCIHLQRLSWSSHGLPLKRNEHVQFSEFLILDLYKQHFPTHKSSPREGLQAEPDPGEGRNSWKRSPILGALRRQESASLGFFPTGVERAGNGKPILNNGMCCTPWLPPSIGFPYLAVPGCGSPVYVYRLMAVVVHHGDMHSGHFVTFRRSPSSSRTPPSAGSQWLWVSDDVVRKSSLQEVLASSAYLLFYERICSRLQPPSRELRAEE
;
A
#
# COMPACT_ATOMS: atom_id res chain seq x y z
N MET A 1 13.56 -9.93 3.77
CA MET A 1 14.61 -9.15 3.08
C MET A 1 15.31 -10.07 2.08
N VAL A 2 15.97 -9.54 1.06
CA VAL A 2 16.72 -10.35 0.08
C VAL A 2 18.12 -9.78 -0.10
N CYS A 3 19.17 -10.59 0.05
CA CYS A 3 20.55 -10.16 -0.19
C CYS A 3 20.76 -9.83 -1.67
N LYS A 4 21.29 -8.64 -2.00
CA LYS A 4 21.57 -8.27 -3.40
C LYS A 4 22.72 -9.07 -4.00
N HIS A 5 23.64 -9.56 -3.18
CA HIS A 5 24.82 -10.31 -3.61
C HIS A 5 24.48 -11.76 -3.95
N CYS A 6 24.08 -12.57 -2.96
CA CYS A 6 23.79 -14.00 -3.16
C CYS A 6 22.34 -14.31 -3.51
N LYS A 7 21.45 -13.31 -3.58
CA LYS A 7 20.01 -13.45 -3.87
C LYS A 7 19.22 -14.29 -2.86
N GLN A 8 19.83 -14.73 -1.77
CA GLN A 8 19.14 -15.45 -0.70
C GLN A 8 18.10 -14.55 -0.03
N GLN A 9 16.87 -15.07 0.08
CA GLN A 9 15.80 -14.43 0.83
C GLN A 9 15.90 -14.81 2.31
N SER A 10 15.89 -13.81 3.19
CA SER A 10 15.75 -13.99 4.63
C SER A 10 14.31 -14.42 4.97
N PRO A 11 14.11 -15.20 6.03
CA PRO A 11 12.78 -15.57 6.52
C PRO A 11 11.86 -14.35 6.70
N LEU A 12 10.56 -14.56 6.50
CA LEU A 12 9.56 -13.53 6.72
C LEU A 12 9.45 -13.23 8.22
N ARG A 13 9.45 -11.94 8.56
CA ARG A 13 9.32 -11.43 9.92
C ARG A 13 7.97 -10.73 10.06
N TYR A 14 7.27 -11.01 11.14
CA TYR A 14 6.03 -10.33 11.52
C TYR A 14 6.27 -9.58 12.80
N ASP A 15 6.00 -8.28 12.76
CA ASP A 15 6.07 -7.40 13.92
C ASP A 15 4.67 -6.81 14.17
N THR A 16 4.30 -6.63 15.44
CA THR A 16 3.05 -5.98 15.82
C THR A 16 3.19 -4.47 15.72
N PHE A 17 2.07 -3.78 15.50
CA PHE A 17 2.02 -2.32 15.50
C PHE A 17 0.72 -1.85 16.14
N ASP A 18 0.80 -0.75 16.90
CA ASP A 18 -0.37 -0.03 17.42
C ASP A 18 -0.69 1.21 16.58
N SER A 19 0.30 1.71 15.84
CA SER A 19 0.15 2.82 14.90
C SER A 19 1.08 2.67 13.70
N LEU A 20 0.69 3.28 12.57
CA LEU A 20 1.56 3.45 11.42
C LEU A 20 2.20 4.84 11.47
N SER A 21 3.47 4.91 11.82
CA SER A 21 4.25 6.15 11.77
C SER A 21 4.81 6.37 10.36
N LEU A 22 4.18 7.28 9.62
CA LEU A 22 4.48 7.56 8.22
C LEU A 22 5.37 8.80 8.12
N SER A 23 6.54 8.64 7.51
CA SER A 23 7.37 9.77 7.11
C SER A 23 6.69 10.55 6.01
N ILE A 24 6.76 11.89 6.08
CA ILE A 24 6.18 12.76 5.07
C ILE A 24 7.21 12.95 3.94
N PRO A 25 6.96 12.42 2.71
CA PRO A 25 7.89 12.57 1.60
C PRO A 25 8.14 14.03 1.21
N ALA A 26 9.22 14.28 0.48
CA ALA A 26 9.44 15.60 -0.11
C ALA A 26 8.33 15.91 -1.14
N THR A 27 7.78 17.12 -1.07
CA THR A 27 6.73 17.57 -1.99
C THR A 27 7.32 17.91 -3.35
N LEU A 28 6.74 17.37 -4.42
CA LEU A 28 7.00 17.85 -5.77
C LEU A 28 6.19 19.12 -6.01
N TRP A 29 6.82 20.13 -6.61
CA TRP A 29 6.17 21.40 -6.89
C TRP A 29 4.91 21.20 -7.74
N GLY A 30 3.79 21.82 -7.33
CA GLY A 30 2.52 21.73 -8.05
C GLY A 30 1.70 20.45 -7.84
N HIS A 31 2.20 19.48 -7.05
CA HIS A 31 1.45 18.26 -6.74
C HIS A 31 0.98 18.23 -5.28
N PRO A 32 -0.31 17.96 -5.02
CA PRO A 32 -0.81 17.82 -3.66
C PRO A 32 -0.21 16.56 -3.02
N LEU A 33 0.28 16.74 -1.80
CA LEU A 33 0.76 15.64 -0.99
C LEU A 33 -0.44 14.91 -0.37
N THR A 34 -0.49 13.59 -0.49
CA THR A 34 -1.64 12.79 -0.03
C THR A 34 -1.23 11.74 0.97
N LEU A 35 -2.16 11.30 1.82
CA LEU A 35 -1.97 10.19 2.75
C LEU A 35 -1.56 8.90 2.00
N ASP A 36 -2.12 8.71 0.82
CA ASP A 36 -1.82 7.59 -0.07
C ASP A 36 -0.36 7.62 -0.57
N HIS A 37 0.22 8.80 -0.85
CA HIS A 37 1.67 8.93 -1.10
C HIS A 37 2.50 8.49 0.12
N CYS A 38 2.11 8.91 1.34
CA CYS A 38 2.80 8.50 2.57
C CYS A 38 2.72 6.98 2.80
N LEU A 39 1.56 6.37 2.56
CA LEU A 39 1.37 4.91 2.69
C LEU A 39 2.19 4.14 1.65
N ARG A 40 2.20 4.58 0.38
CA ARG A 40 3.06 3.96 -0.65
C ARG A 40 4.53 4.09 -0.33
N HIS A 41 4.95 5.25 0.18
CA HIS A 41 6.34 5.44 0.62
C HIS A 41 6.71 4.48 1.75
N PHE A 42 5.82 4.29 2.73
CA PHE A 42 6.02 3.38 3.85
C PHE A 42 6.21 1.91 3.44
N ILE A 43 5.47 1.43 2.44
CA ILE A 43 5.58 0.04 1.93
C ILE A 43 6.57 -0.11 0.76
N SER A 44 7.26 0.97 0.38
CA SER A 44 8.22 0.93 -0.72
C SER A 44 9.43 0.05 -0.36
N SER A 45 10.03 -0.58 -1.38
CA SER A 45 11.26 -1.33 -1.18
C SER A 45 12.45 -0.40 -1.04
N GLU A 46 13.29 -0.63 -0.04
CA GLU A 46 14.51 0.12 0.25
C GLU A 46 15.76 -0.77 0.16
N SER A 47 16.92 -0.13 -0.04
CA SER A 47 18.21 -0.81 -0.03
C SER A 47 18.95 -0.53 1.28
N VAL A 48 19.18 -1.56 2.08
CA VAL A 48 19.88 -1.45 3.36
C VAL A 48 21.29 -1.99 3.18
N LYS A 49 22.29 -1.13 3.37
CA LYS A 49 23.72 -1.49 3.26
C LYS A 49 24.22 -2.10 4.57
N ASP A 50 25.41 -2.70 4.49
CA ASP A 50 26.15 -3.20 5.65
C ASP A 50 25.36 -4.16 6.55
N VAL A 51 24.56 -5.04 5.95
CA VAL A 51 23.80 -6.08 6.65
C VAL A 51 24.56 -7.40 6.57
N VAL A 52 24.72 -8.07 7.71
CA VAL A 52 25.35 -9.40 7.76
C VAL A 52 24.52 -10.40 6.96
N CYS A 53 25.18 -11.16 6.08
CA CYS A 53 24.55 -12.18 5.26
C CYS A 53 25.16 -13.56 5.56
N ASP A 54 24.43 -14.37 6.32
CA ASP A 54 24.87 -15.72 6.71
C ASP A 54 25.26 -16.59 5.51
N ASN A 55 24.53 -16.48 4.40
CA ASN A 55 24.84 -17.25 3.19
C ASN A 55 26.15 -16.79 2.53
N CYS A 56 26.40 -15.48 2.45
CA CYS A 56 27.68 -14.99 1.94
C CYS A 56 28.84 -15.34 2.86
N THR A 57 28.63 -15.30 4.19
CA THR A 57 29.62 -15.71 5.18
C THR A 57 30.00 -17.18 5.01
N LYS A 58 29.02 -18.06 4.79
CA LYS A 58 29.25 -19.49 4.52
C LYS A 58 30.01 -19.73 3.22
N ILE A 59 29.59 -19.08 2.12
CA ILE A 59 30.26 -19.20 0.81
C ILE A 59 31.73 -18.79 0.89
N GLN A 60 32.06 -17.73 1.64
CA GLN A 60 33.44 -17.30 1.82
C GLN A 60 34.24 -18.30 2.68
N ALA A 61 33.64 -18.80 3.77
CA ALA A 61 34.26 -19.79 4.63
C ALA A 61 34.59 -21.11 3.90
N GLU A 62 33.74 -21.53 2.96
CA GLU A 62 33.99 -22.71 2.11
C GLU A 62 35.10 -22.49 1.08
N GLY A 63 35.29 -21.24 0.62
CA GLY A 63 36.36 -20.86 -0.32
C GLY A 63 37.74 -20.71 0.32
N THR A 64 37.81 -20.34 1.60
CA THR A 64 39.07 -20.09 2.32
C THR A 64 39.50 -21.33 3.10
N LYS A 65 40.28 -22.20 2.47
CA LYS A 65 40.94 -23.33 3.15
C LYS A 65 42.12 -22.84 4.02
N GLY A 66 41.85 -22.33 5.21
CA GLY A 66 42.91 -21.94 6.15
C GLY A 66 42.40 -21.33 7.43
N LEU A 67 43.16 -21.52 8.51
CA LEU A 67 42.99 -21.00 9.88
C LEU A 67 42.93 -19.45 9.88
N GLN A 68 41.81 -18.89 9.45
CA GLN A 68 41.53 -17.46 9.53
C GLN A 68 40.25 -17.26 10.35
N THR A 69 40.27 -16.22 11.18
CA THR A 69 39.13 -15.73 11.95
C THR A 69 37.93 -15.56 11.01
N MET A 70 36.79 -16.22 11.32
CA MET A 70 35.57 -16.08 10.51
C MET A 70 35.06 -14.65 10.54
N GLU A 71 35.22 -13.93 9.44
CA GLU A 71 34.69 -12.58 9.27
C GLU A 71 33.26 -12.65 8.72
N HIS A 72 32.32 -12.00 9.40
CA HIS A 72 30.93 -11.93 8.97
C HIS A 72 30.81 -11.06 7.73
N GLN A 73 30.37 -11.66 6.62
CA GLN A 73 30.20 -10.93 5.38
C GLN A 73 29.01 -9.98 5.45
N ARG A 74 29.29 -8.68 5.24
CA ARG A 74 28.28 -7.62 5.20
C ARG A 74 28.00 -7.23 3.77
N THR A 75 26.72 -7.13 3.41
CA THR A 75 26.26 -6.87 2.05
C THR A 75 25.08 -5.92 2.04
N THR A 76 24.60 -5.56 0.85
CA THR A 76 23.35 -4.79 0.69
C THR A 76 22.15 -5.73 0.55
N PHE A 77 21.07 -5.44 1.26
CA PHE A 77 19.80 -6.14 1.16
C PHE A 77 18.70 -5.24 0.59
N VAL A 78 17.73 -5.85 -0.08
CA VAL A 78 16.43 -5.21 -0.35
C VAL A 78 15.48 -5.55 0.80
N LYS A 79 14.96 -4.53 1.45
CA LYS A 79 13.96 -4.62 2.51
C LYS A 79 12.66 -3.99 2.02
N GLN A 80 11.53 -4.56 2.40
CA GLN A 80 10.21 -4.02 2.11
C GLN A 80 9.30 -4.32 3.29
N LEU A 81 8.53 -3.32 3.72
CA LEU A 81 7.45 -3.49 4.68
C LEU A 81 6.13 -3.74 3.93
N LYS A 82 5.25 -4.55 4.51
CA LYS A 82 3.88 -4.75 4.03
C LYS A 82 2.94 -4.89 5.21
N LEU A 83 1.67 -4.54 5.00
CA LEU A 83 0.66 -4.72 6.03
C LEU A 83 0.17 -6.18 5.99
N GLY A 84 0.36 -6.90 7.10
CA GLY A 84 -0.13 -8.26 7.29
C GLY A 84 -1.58 -8.26 7.77
N LYS A 85 -1.76 -8.27 9.09
CA LYS A 85 -3.07 -8.13 9.74
C LYS A 85 -3.38 -6.65 9.95
N LEU A 86 -4.60 -6.23 9.61
CA LEU A 86 -5.07 -4.86 9.81
C LEU A 86 -5.99 -4.80 11.05
N PRO A 87 -5.85 -3.78 11.91
CA PRO A 87 -6.62 -3.65 13.15
C PRO A 87 -8.04 -3.12 12.90
N GLN A 88 -8.97 -3.34 13.85
CA GLN A 88 -10.31 -2.73 13.78
C GLN A 88 -10.24 -1.20 13.88
N CYS A 89 -9.39 -0.70 14.78
CA CYS A 89 -9.08 0.71 14.93
C CYS A 89 -7.65 0.95 14.43
N LEU A 90 -7.51 1.77 13.40
CA LEU A 90 -6.22 2.13 12.82
C LEU A 90 -5.83 3.54 13.26
N CYS A 91 -4.67 3.64 13.90
CA CYS A 91 -4.00 4.91 14.18
C CYS A 91 -2.91 5.14 13.13
N ILE A 92 -2.97 6.28 12.45
CA ILE A 92 -1.92 6.74 11.54
C ILE A 92 -1.28 7.99 12.14
N HIS A 93 0.03 7.97 12.29
CA HIS A 93 0.83 9.10 12.75
C HIS A 93 1.61 9.67 11.56
N LEU A 94 1.33 10.91 11.21
CA LEU A 94 2.12 11.66 10.23
C LEU A 94 3.31 12.31 10.95
N GLN A 95 4.53 11.87 10.63
CA GLN A 95 5.75 12.33 11.28
C GLN A 95 6.08 13.78 10.85
N ARG A 96 5.43 14.73 11.52
CA ARG A 96 5.64 16.16 11.28
C ARG A 96 6.93 16.71 11.87
N LEU A 97 7.58 15.99 12.78
CA LEU A 97 8.92 16.34 13.25
C LEU A 97 9.95 15.51 12.48
N SER A 98 10.89 16.21 11.86
CA SER A 98 11.95 15.64 11.04
C SER A 98 13.27 16.33 11.36
N TRP A 99 14.38 15.78 10.86
CA TRP A 99 15.70 16.39 10.98
C TRP A 99 16.12 16.96 9.63
N SER A 100 16.62 18.19 9.66
CA SER A 100 17.26 18.82 8.49
C SER A 100 18.64 18.21 8.24
N SER A 101 19.19 18.46 7.06
CA SER A 101 20.57 18.08 6.70
C SER A 101 21.64 18.69 7.61
N HIS A 102 21.32 19.80 8.29
CA HIS A 102 22.20 20.46 9.25
C HIS A 102 22.06 19.90 10.68
N GLY A 103 21.27 18.84 10.87
CA GLY A 103 21.06 18.26 12.19
C GLY A 103 20.20 19.13 13.11
N LEU A 104 19.40 20.04 12.56
CA LEU A 104 18.41 20.81 13.31
C LEU A 104 17.01 20.19 13.17
N PRO A 105 16.21 20.16 14.24
CA PRO A 105 14.82 19.73 14.15
C PRO A 105 14.02 20.65 13.21
N LEU A 106 13.02 20.08 12.53
CA LEU A 106 12.17 20.79 11.57
C LEU A 106 10.73 20.26 11.67
N LYS A 107 9.77 21.18 11.84
CA LYS A 107 8.34 20.88 11.74
C LYS A 107 7.85 21.02 10.30
N ARG A 108 7.25 19.95 9.79
CA ARG A 108 6.57 19.84 8.49
C ARG A 108 5.14 20.34 8.62
N ASN A 109 4.90 21.55 8.12
CA ASN A 109 3.59 22.23 8.21
C ASN A 109 2.71 22.04 6.98
N GLU A 110 3.23 21.43 5.91
CA GLU A 110 2.47 21.21 4.69
C GLU A 110 1.22 20.36 4.93
N HIS A 111 0.18 20.64 4.15
CA HIS A 111 -1.05 19.87 4.20
C HIS A 111 -0.82 18.50 3.56
N VAL A 112 -1.26 17.45 4.27
CA VAL A 112 -1.32 16.10 3.74
C VAL A 112 -2.79 15.81 3.50
N GLN A 113 -3.20 15.71 2.25
CA GLN A 113 -4.59 15.43 1.90
C GLN A 113 -4.96 14.00 2.30
N PHE A 114 -5.93 13.87 3.20
CA PHE A 114 -6.56 12.61 3.60
C PHE A 114 -8.06 12.64 3.24
N SER A 115 -8.73 11.51 3.38
CA SER A 115 -10.14 11.33 2.96
C SER A 115 -10.98 10.79 4.11
N GLU A 116 -12.30 10.99 4.06
CA GLU A 116 -13.21 10.38 5.04
C GLU A 116 -13.16 8.84 4.99
N PHE A 117 -12.95 8.28 3.79
CA PHE A 117 -12.83 6.83 3.59
C PHE A 117 -11.44 6.48 3.09
N LEU A 118 -10.86 5.44 3.67
CA LEU A 118 -9.53 4.93 3.35
C LEU A 118 -9.62 3.45 2.98
N ILE A 119 -9.11 3.08 1.81
CA ILE A 119 -9.05 1.70 1.34
C ILE A 119 -7.61 1.21 1.48
N LEU A 120 -7.40 0.11 2.21
CA LEU A 120 -6.05 -0.41 2.51
C LEU A 120 -5.64 -1.65 1.71
N ASP A 121 -6.50 -2.15 0.82
CA ASP A 121 -6.25 -3.36 0.03
C ASP A 121 -4.93 -3.27 -0.75
N LEU A 122 -4.65 -2.10 -1.32
CA LEU A 122 -3.46 -1.83 -2.13
C LEU A 122 -2.13 -1.99 -1.38
N TYR A 123 -2.15 -1.92 -0.04
CA TYR A 123 -0.94 -1.97 0.78
C TYR A 123 -0.78 -3.30 1.53
N LYS A 124 -1.72 -4.23 1.36
CA LYS A 124 -1.71 -5.53 2.02
C LYS A 124 -0.79 -6.52 1.31
N GLN A 125 -0.12 -7.37 2.08
CA GLN A 125 0.60 -8.49 1.51
C GLN A 125 -0.36 -9.53 0.92
N HIS A 126 -0.38 -9.63 -0.40
CA HIS A 126 -0.98 -10.77 -1.09
C HIS A 126 0.04 -11.91 -1.18
N PHE A 127 -0.28 -13.04 -0.57
CA PHE A 127 0.39 -14.30 -0.87
C PHE A 127 -0.32 -14.92 -2.07
N PRO A 128 0.40 -15.33 -3.12
CA PRO A 128 -0.16 -16.27 -4.07
C PRO A 128 -0.59 -17.50 -3.28
N THR A 129 -1.89 -17.76 -3.20
CA THR A 129 -2.36 -19.07 -2.79
C THR A 129 -1.79 -20.06 -3.80
N HIS A 130 -0.87 -20.90 -3.34
CA HIS A 130 -0.42 -22.04 -4.11
C HIS A 130 -1.65 -22.92 -4.30
N LYS A 131 -2.35 -22.77 -5.44
CA LYS A 131 -3.37 -23.72 -5.84
C LYS A 131 -2.62 -25.02 -6.04
N SER A 132 -2.69 -25.92 -5.06
CA SER A 132 -2.47 -27.34 -5.33
C SER A 132 -3.40 -27.67 -6.49
N SER A 133 -2.83 -28.05 -7.64
CA SER A 133 -3.62 -28.54 -8.75
C SER A 133 -4.54 -29.66 -8.24
N PRO A 134 -5.79 -29.75 -8.70
CA PRO A 134 -6.56 -30.97 -8.52
C PRO A 134 -5.75 -32.08 -9.19
N ARG A 135 -5.40 -33.12 -8.42
CA ARG A 135 -4.99 -34.39 -9.01
C ARG A 135 -6.18 -34.90 -9.80
N GLU A 136 -6.17 -34.71 -11.11
CA GLU A 136 -6.99 -35.52 -12.01
C GLU A 136 -6.55 -36.97 -11.83
N GLY A 137 -7.44 -37.77 -11.25
CA GLY A 137 -7.28 -39.20 -11.20
C GLY A 137 -7.41 -39.76 -12.60
N LEU A 138 -6.29 -40.13 -13.22
CA LEU A 138 -6.31 -41.10 -14.30
C LEU A 138 -6.37 -42.48 -13.67
N GLN A 139 -7.52 -43.13 -13.89
CA GLN A 139 -7.73 -44.55 -13.69
C GLN A 139 -6.70 -45.33 -14.51
N ALA A 140 -6.10 -46.33 -13.86
CA ALA A 140 -5.22 -47.30 -14.48
C ALA A 140 -6.05 -48.25 -15.34
N GLU A 141 -5.60 -48.50 -16.57
CA GLU A 141 -5.99 -49.65 -17.39
C GLU A 141 -4.72 -50.47 -17.69
N PRO A 142 -4.84 -51.80 -17.86
CA PRO A 142 -3.71 -52.73 -17.74
C PRO A 142 -2.87 -52.84 -19.01
N ASP A 143 -1.60 -53.17 -18.77
CA ASP A 143 -0.54 -53.48 -19.73
C ASP A 143 -0.87 -54.71 -20.60
N PRO A 144 -0.38 -54.75 -21.85
CA PRO A 144 0.47 -55.89 -22.19
C PRO A 144 1.69 -55.52 -23.05
N GLY A 145 2.86 -55.96 -22.59
CA GLY A 145 3.73 -56.80 -23.42
C GLY A 145 5.03 -56.20 -23.95
N GLU A 146 6.13 -56.72 -23.39
CA GLU A 146 7.45 -56.97 -23.99
C GLU A 146 8.34 -55.82 -24.49
N GLY A 147 9.64 -55.89 -24.11
CA GLY A 147 10.68 -55.19 -24.88
C GLY A 147 11.92 -54.72 -24.11
N ARG A 148 12.67 -55.66 -23.53
CA ARG A 148 14.09 -55.62 -23.18
C ARG A 148 14.95 -54.57 -23.92
N ASN A 149 15.65 -53.67 -23.20
CA ASN A 149 17.13 -53.55 -23.19
C ASN A 149 17.67 -52.32 -22.43
N SER A 150 18.86 -52.55 -21.87
CA SER A 150 19.69 -51.72 -21.02
C SER A 150 20.63 -50.83 -21.86
N TRP A 151 20.96 -49.61 -21.42
CA TRP A 151 22.34 -49.13 -21.21
C TRP A 151 22.45 -47.67 -20.71
N LYS A 152 23.17 -47.56 -19.60
CA LYS A 152 24.12 -46.53 -19.11
C LYS A 152 24.35 -45.22 -19.90
N ARG A 153 24.29 -44.13 -19.11
CA ARG A 153 25.37 -43.15 -18.78
C ARG A 153 25.84 -42.11 -19.84
N SER A 154 25.73 -40.84 -19.41
CA SER A 154 26.69 -39.71 -19.49
C SER A 154 26.41 -38.51 -20.42
N PRO A 155 26.99 -37.33 -20.08
CA PRO A 155 26.47 -35.99 -20.37
C PRO A 155 27.10 -35.37 -21.61
N ILE A 156 26.47 -34.33 -22.17
CA ILE A 156 27.09 -33.48 -23.18
C ILE A 156 26.89 -32.01 -22.84
N LEU A 157 28.04 -31.33 -22.75
CA LEU A 157 28.27 -29.90 -22.70
C LEU A 157 27.76 -29.25 -24.00
N GLY A 158 27.00 -28.15 -23.91
CA GLY A 158 26.58 -27.38 -25.08
C GLY A 158 26.36 -25.92 -24.72
N ALA A 159 27.33 -25.08 -25.07
CA ALA A 159 27.34 -23.65 -24.86
C ALA A 159 26.46 -22.87 -25.86
N LEU A 160 26.18 -21.61 -25.47
CA LEU A 160 25.82 -20.45 -26.29
C LEU A 160 24.38 -20.35 -26.85
N ARG A 161 23.59 -19.40 -26.35
CA ARG A 161 23.52 -18.03 -26.93
C ARG A 161 22.60 -17.11 -26.11
N ARG A 162 23.15 -15.93 -25.85
CA ARG A 162 22.49 -14.70 -25.41
C ARG A 162 21.74 -14.10 -26.62
N GLN A 163 20.52 -13.64 -26.43
CA GLN A 163 19.83 -12.80 -27.42
C GLN A 163 19.35 -11.52 -26.72
N GLU A 164 20.10 -10.45 -26.96
CA GLU A 164 19.65 -9.06 -26.85
C GLU A 164 18.74 -8.75 -28.04
N SER A 165 17.72 -7.94 -27.83
CA SER A 165 17.10 -7.14 -28.89
C SER A 165 16.80 -5.75 -28.35
N ALA A 166 17.43 -4.76 -29.00
CA ALA A 166 17.18 -3.35 -28.81
C ALA A 166 16.79 -2.74 -30.16
N SER A 167 16.03 -1.64 -30.06
CA SER A 167 15.78 -0.56 -31.02
C SER A 167 14.97 -0.86 -32.28
N LEU A 168 13.95 -0.03 -32.50
CA LEU A 168 13.95 0.99 -33.56
C LEU A 168 13.05 2.16 -33.15
N GLY A 169 13.63 3.36 -33.15
CA GLY A 169 12.93 4.63 -33.07
C GLY A 169 12.60 5.17 -34.45
N PHE A 170 11.62 6.07 -34.52
CA PHE A 170 11.37 6.88 -35.70
C PHE A 170 10.94 8.28 -35.25
N PHE A 171 11.74 9.29 -35.63
CA PHE A 171 11.41 10.72 -35.59
C PHE A 171 10.73 11.12 -36.91
N PRO A 172 10.02 12.26 -36.93
CA PRO A 172 10.49 13.31 -37.83
C PRO A 172 10.39 14.73 -37.25
N THR A 173 11.28 15.60 -37.74
CA THR A 173 11.35 17.06 -37.55
C THR A 173 11.05 17.81 -38.86
N GLY A 174 10.57 19.07 -38.78
CA GLY A 174 10.46 20.03 -39.90
C GLY A 174 9.21 20.95 -39.84
N VAL A 175 9.18 22.08 -39.12
CA VAL A 175 9.51 23.49 -39.51
C VAL A 175 8.30 24.36 -39.99
N GLU A 176 8.03 25.42 -39.19
CA GLU A 176 7.41 26.77 -39.34
C GLU A 176 6.32 27.12 -40.41
N ARG A 177 5.24 27.82 -39.99
CA ARG A 177 5.06 29.31 -40.09
C ARG A 177 3.71 29.81 -39.52
N ALA A 178 3.70 31.05 -39.03
CA ALA A 178 2.58 31.77 -38.39
C ALA A 178 1.50 32.29 -39.36
N GLY A 179 0.28 32.53 -38.85
CA GLY A 179 -0.76 33.28 -39.56
C GLY A 179 -2.09 33.39 -38.79
N ASN A 180 -2.47 34.62 -38.46
CA ASN A 180 -3.66 35.05 -37.70
C ASN A 180 -4.95 34.97 -38.54
N GLY A 181 -6.10 34.64 -37.93
CA GLY A 181 -7.43 34.78 -38.57
C GLY A 181 -8.55 33.90 -37.99
N LYS A 182 -9.44 34.48 -37.18
CA LYS A 182 -10.88 34.11 -37.04
C LYS A 182 -11.66 34.95 -38.10
N PRO A 183 -12.92 34.66 -38.51
CA PRO A 183 -14.00 33.98 -37.76
C PRO A 183 -14.95 33.07 -38.60
N ILE A 184 -15.94 32.46 -37.94
CA ILE A 184 -17.40 32.47 -38.23
C ILE A 184 -18.09 31.20 -37.71
N LEU A 185 -19.10 31.42 -36.87
CA LEU A 185 -20.10 30.48 -36.34
C LEU A 185 -20.99 29.91 -37.46
N ASN A 186 -21.42 28.65 -37.33
CA ASN A 186 -22.86 28.36 -37.36
C ASN A 186 -23.27 27.01 -36.76
N ASN A 187 -24.52 27.00 -36.27
CA ASN A 187 -25.41 25.93 -35.79
C ASN A 187 -25.10 25.36 -34.38
N GLY A 188 -25.99 25.40 -33.39
CA GLY A 188 -27.39 25.85 -33.31
C GLY A 188 -28.17 24.95 -32.33
N MET A 189 -28.70 25.57 -31.26
CA MET A 189 -29.77 25.12 -30.33
C MET A 189 -29.59 23.79 -29.54
N CYS A 190 -30.11 23.58 -28.32
CA CYS A 190 -30.88 24.34 -27.33
C CYS A 190 -30.91 23.44 -26.07
N CYS A 191 -30.70 23.97 -24.85
CA CYS A 191 -30.80 23.19 -23.61
C CYS A 191 -31.85 23.78 -22.66
N THR A 192 -32.66 22.87 -22.12
CA THR A 192 -33.51 22.90 -20.88
C THR A 192 -34.96 23.40 -21.02
N PRO A 193 -35.92 22.90 -20.20
CA PRO A 193 -35.73 22.24 -18.90
C PRO A 193 -36.63 21.03 -18.51
N TRP A 194 -36.17 20.24 -17.54
CA TRP A 194 -36.88 19.57 -16.42
C TRP A 194 -36.30 18.20 -16.00
N LEU A 195 -36.16 18.02 -14.68
CA LEU A 195 -35.63 16.91 -13.85
C LEU A 195 -36.80 16.22 -13.10
N PRO A 196 -36.67 15.18 -12.22
CA PRO A 196 -35.60 14.19 -11.86
C PRO A 196 -36.23 12.73 -11.71
N PRO A 197 -35.74 11.72 -10.92
CA PRO A 197 -34.51 11.55 -10.12
C PRO A 197 -33.74 10.20 -10.25
N SER A 198 -32.57 10.17 -9.61
CA SER A 198 -31.86 8.98 -9.09
C SER A 198 -31.15 8.07 -10.10
N ILE A 199 -29.87 8.35 -10.38
CA ILE A 199 -28.94 7.33 -10.89
C ILE A 199 -27.89 7.08 -9.83
N GLY A 200 -27.94 5.86 -9.28
CA GLY A 200 -26.99 5.34 -8.32
C GLY A 200 -25.57 5.26 -8.88
N PHE A 201 -24.63 5.23 -7.94
CA PHE A 201 -23.23 4.91 -8.16
C PHE A 201 -23.08 3.75 -9.15
N PRO A 202 -22.24 3.87 -10.20
CA PRO A 202 -21.90 2.71 -11.00
C PRO A 202 -21.06 1.79 -10.10
N TYR A 203 -21.67 0.67 -9.71
CA TYR A 203 -20.93 -0.47 -9.19
C TYR A 203 -19.91 -0.86 -10.26
N LEU A 204 -18.64 -0.60 -10.00
CA LEU A 204 -17.55 -1.30 -10.67
C LEU A 204 -17.69 -2.78 -10.30
N ALA A 205 -18.32 -3.54 -11.19
CA ALA A 205 -18.30 -4.99 -11.14
C ALA A 205 -16.87 -5.46 -11.47
N VAL A 206 -16.09 -5.72 -10.43
CA VAL A 206 -14.81 -6.42 -10.55
C VAL A 206 -15.08 -7.92 -10.51
N PRO A 207 -14.75 -8.69 -11.56
CA PRO A 207 -14.88 -10.13 -11.52
C PRO A 207 -13.76 -10.74 -10.66
N GLY A 208 -14.16 -11.54 -9.66
CA GLY A 208 -13.40 -12.70 -9.21
C GLY A 208 -12.09 -12.47 -8.47
N CYS A 209 -12.14 -11.93 -7.25
CA CYS A 209 -11.22 -12.35 -6.18
C CYS A 209 -11.86 -12.06 -4.82
N GLY A 210 -12.21 -13.11 -4.06
CA GLY A 210 -12.89 -13.03 -2.77
C GLY A 210 -12.04 -12.49 -1.60
N SER A 211 -11.13 -11.54 -1.86
CA SER A 211 -10.41 -10.87 -0.79
C SER A 211 -11.32 -9.86 -0.07
N PRO A 212 -11.34 -9.82 1.26
CA PRO A 212 -12.13 -8.85 1.99
C PRO A 212 -11.63 -7.43 1.68
N VAL A 213 -12.53 -6.54 1.28
CA VAL A 213 -12.23 -5.12 1.08
C VAL A 213 -12.01 -4.47 2.45
N TYR A 214 -10.84 -3.85 2.64
CA TYR A 214 -10.47 -3.16 3.86
C TYR A 214 -10.79 -1.67 3.74
N VAL A 215 -12.08 -1.34 3.93
CA VAL A 215 -12.57 0.04 3.99
C VAL A 215 -12.58 0.54 5.43
N TYR A 216 -11.99 1.70 5.63
CA TYR A 216 -11.88 2.40 6.89
C TYR A 216 -12.59 3.74 6.82
N ARG A 217 -13.29 4.13 7.88
CA ARG A 217 -13.93 5.44 8.03
C ARG A 217 -13.15 6.29 9.02
N LEU A 218 -12.90 7.54 8.68
CA LEU A 218 -12.27 8.51 9.55
C LEU A 218 -13.20 8.85 10.72
N MET A 219 -12.67 8.74 11.94
CA MET A 219 -13.40 8.94 13.19
C MET A 219 -12.91 10.17 13.95
N ALA A 220 -11.60 10.43 13.92
CA ALA A 220 -10.99 11.62 14.53
C ALA A 220 -9.69 12.03 13.85
N VAL A 221 -9.35 13.31 13.98
CA VAL A 221 -8.09 13.92 13.52
C VAL A 221 -7.53 14.74 14.67
N VAL A 222 -6.31 14.43 15.10
CA VAL A 222 -5.55 15.27 16.02
C VAL A 222 -4.64 16.17 15.20
N VAL A 223 -4.60 17.46 15.54
CA VAL A 223 -3.81 18.48 14.85
C VAL A 223 -2.87 19.12 15.86
N HIS A 224 -1.61 19.32 15.45
CA HIS A 224 -0.61 20.03 16.25
C HIS A 224 -0.40 21.45 15.71
N HIS A 225 -0.78 22.46 16.50
CA HIS A 225 -0.43 23.86 16.25
C HIS A 225 0.83 24.22 17.04
N GLY A 226 1.74 25.02 16.48
CA GLY A 226 3.01 25.36 17.14
C GLY A 226 4.23 24.99 16.30
N ASP A 227 5.38 24.90 16.94
CA ASP A 227 6.66 24.63 16.29
C ASP A 227 7.23 23.26 16.71
N MET A 228 8.55 23.10 16.64
CA MET A 228 9.24 21.86 17.01
C MET A 228 9.48 21.71 18.52
N HIS A 229 9.34 22.78 19.30
CA HIS A 229 9.65 22.81 20.73
C HIS A 229 8.38 22.91 21.59
N SER A 230 7.33 23.54 21.06
CA SER A 230 6.12 23.83 21.80
C SER A 230 4.91 23.85 20.86
N GLY A 231 3.73 23.73 21.45
CA GLY A 231 2.51 23.82 20.69
C GLY A 231 1.26 23.48 21.49
N HIS A 232 0.19 23.29 20.74
CA HIS A 232 -1.14 23.00 21.22
C HIS A 232 -1.80 21.93 20.36
N PHE A 233 -2.48 20.99 21.00
CA PHE A 233 -3.21 19.93 20.31
C PHE A 233 -4.70 20.19 20.32
N VAL A 234 -5.30 20.12 19.14
CA VAL A 234 -6.75 20.17 18.98
C VAL A 234 -7.22 18.89 18.30
N THR A 235 -8.48 18.53 18.53
CA THR A 235 -9.06 17.31 17.97
C THR A 235 -10.34 17.62 17.22
N PHE A 236 -10.39 17.22 15.96
CA PHE A 236 -11.65 17.04 15.24
C PHE A 236 -12.16 15.63 15.47
N ARG A 237 -13.43 15.47 15.84
CA ARG A 237 -14.03 14.14 16.07
C ARG A 237 -15.49 14.11 15.66
N ARG A 238 -15.99 12.91 15.36
CA ARG A 238 -17.44 12.71 15.18
C ARG A 238 -18.18 12.90 16.51
N SER A 239 -19.38 13.45 16.41
CA SER A 239 -20.33 13.47 17.51
C SER A 239 -20.73 12.03 17.89
N PRO A 240 -20.90 11.72 19.19
CA PRO A 240 -21.43 10.44 19.62
C PRO A 240 -22.78 10.14 18.94
N SER A 241 -22.97 8.91 18.46
CA SER A 241 -24.25 8.51 17.88
C SER A 241 -25.32 8.51 18.96
N SER A 242 -26.37 9.33 18.80
CA SER A 242 -27.54 9.25 19.66
C SER A 242 -28.34 7.99 19.28
N SER A 243 -28.77 7.21 20.27
CA SER A 243 -29.55 5.98 20.09
C SER A 243 -30.90 6.18 19.37
N ARG A 244 -31.29 7.44 19.10
CA ARG A 244 -32.59 7.82 18.56
C ARG A 244 -32.58 8.30 17.11
N THR A 245 -31.42 8.38 16.46
CA THR A 245 -31.29 8.84 15.07
C THR A 245 -30.83 7.69 14.17
N PRO A 246 -31.44 7.51 12.98
CA PRO A 246 -30.98 6.49 12.04
C PRO A 246 -29.50 6.72 11.68
N PRO A 247 -28.72 5.64 11.45
CA PRO A 247 -27.27 5.70 11.22
C PRO A 247 -26.85 6.60 10.04
N SER A 248 -27.80 6.96 9.17
CA SER A 248 -27.60 7.85 8.02
C SER A 248 -27.57 9.35 8.37
N ALA A 249 -27.98 9.76 9.59
CA ALA A 249 -27.98 11.17 10.03
C ALA A 249 -26.74 11.57 10.87
N GLY A 250 -25.84 10.62 11.17
CA GLY A 250 -24.79 10.75 12.19
C GLY A 250 -23.43 11.30 11.71
N SER A 251 -23.40 12.40 10.95
CA SER A 251 -22.15 12.97 10.41
C SER A 251 -21.82 14.38 10.94
N GLN A 252 -22.31 14.76 12.12
CA GLN A 252 -21.86 16.00 12.75
C GLN A 252 -20.43 15.86 13.25
N TRP A 253 -19.55 16.76 12.81
CA TRP A 253 -18.19 16.90 13.33
C TRP A 253 -18.14 17.96 14.42
N LEU A 254 -17.24 17.74 15.37
CA LEU A 254 -16.92 18.65 16.45
C LEU A 254 -15.43 19.00 16.37
N TRP A 255 -15.10 20.25 16.64
CA TRP A 255 -13.74 20.69 16.97
C TRP A 255 -13.66 20.86 18.48
N VAL A 256 -12.61 20.32 19.07
CA VAL A 256 -12.36 20.30 20.50
C VAL A 256 -10.96 20.82 20.77
N SER A 257 -10.86 21.86 21.59
CA SER A 257 -9.63 22.41 22.13
C SER A 257 -9.82 22.56 23.63
N ASP A 258 -9.23 21.65 24.40
CA ASP A 258 -9.37 21.58 25.85
C ASP A 258 -10.85 21.58 26.30
N ASP A 259 -11.28 22.63 27.01
CA ASP A 259 -12.64 22.84 27.50
C ASP A 259 -13.60 23.42 26.44
N VAL A 260 -13.07 23.91 25.32
CA VAL A 260 -13.85 24.54 24.26
C VAL A 260 -14.27 23.53 23.19
N VAL A 261 -15.58 23.35 23.04
CA VAL A 261 -16.18 22.46 22.03
C VAL A 261 -17.08 23.27 21.10
N ARG A 262 -16.89 23.10 19.78
CA ARG A 262 -17.80 23.68 18.78
C ARG A 262 -18.12 22.70 17.66
N LYS A 263 -19.18 22.99 16.92
CA LYS A 263 -19.48 22.29 15.67
C LYS A 263 -18.45 22.63 14.59
N SER A 264 -18.16 21.66 13.74
CA SER A 264 -17.27 21.78 12.60
C SER A 264 -17.86 21.07 11.39
N SER A 265 -17.43 21.45 10.19
CA SER A 265 -17.80 20.80 8.94
C SER A 265 -16.76 19.75 8.54
N LEU A 266 -17.15 18.74 7.77
CA LEU A 266 -16.19 17.77 7.23
C LEU A 266 -15.09 18.45 6.39
N GLN A 267 -15.43 19.51 5.65
CA GLN A 267 -14.46 20.25 4.84
C GLN A 267 -13.37 20.87 5.70
N GLU A 268 -13.73 21.46 6.84
CA GLU A 268 -12.76 22.00 7.80
C GLU A 268 -11.85 20.90 8.36
N VAL A 269 -12.42 19.73 8.67
CA VAL A 269 -11.65 18.56 9.12
C VAL A 269 -10.63 18.14 8.07
N LEU A 270 -11.05 17.93 6.82
CA LEU A 270 -10.18 17.46 5.73
C LEU A 270 -9.12 18.51 5.32
N ALA A 271 -9.38 19.80 5.54
CA ALA A 271 -8.43 20.89 5.30
C ALA A 271 -7.40 21.05 6.43
N SER A 272 -7.58 20.38 7.57
CA SER A 272 -6.69 20.51 8.72
C SER A 272 -5.30 19.86 8.51
N SER A 273 -4.28 20.39 9.20
CA SER A 273 -2.91 19.85 9.17
C SER A 273 -2.80 18.62 10.10
N ALA A 274 -3.35 17.48 9.66
CA ALA A 274 -3.46 16.27 10.48
C ALA A 274 -2.10 15.80 11.03
N TYR A 275 -2.05 15.45 12.30
CA TYR A 275 -0.91 14.85 13.00
C TYR A 275 -1.17 13.38 13.32
N LEU A 276 -2.30 13.08 13.98
CA LEU A 276 -2.81 11.71 14.12
C LEU A 276 -4.16 11.58 13.41
N LEU A 277 -4.36 10.47 12.71
CA LEU A 277 -5.63 10.11 12.10
C LEU A 277 -6.13 8.81 12.70
N PHE A 278 -7.36 8.81 13.18
CA PHE A 278 -8.03 7.64 13.72
C PHE A 278 -9.10 7.18 12.77
N TYR A 279 -8.94 5.95 12.31
CA TYR A 279 -9.86 5.29 11.40
C TYR A 279 -10.44 4.04 12.05
N GLU A 280 -11.71 3.74 11.77
CA GLU A 280 -12.36 2.49 12.17
C GLU A 280 -12.76 1.69 10.93
N ARG A 281 -12.50 0.39 10.94
CA ARG A 281 -12.85 -0.50 9.84
C ARG A 281 -14.36 -0.65 9.73
N ILE A 282 -14.91 -0.39 8.56
CA ILE A 282 -16.32 -0.64 8.27
C ILE A 282 -16.47 -2.14 7.98
N CYS A 283 -17.08 -2.88 8.89
CA CYS A 283 -17.41 -4.28 8.62
C CYS A 283 -18.52 -4.35 7.57
N SER A 284 -18.27 -5.04 6.46
CA SER A 284 -19.32 -5.54 5.58
C SER A 284 -20.10 -6.62 6.33
N ARG A 285 -21.13 -6.22 7.09
CA ARG A 285 -22.08 -7.17 7.70
C ARG A 285 -22.97 -7.80 6.63
N LEU A 286 -22.39 -8.69 5.82
CA LEU A 286 -23.10 -9.64 4.97
C LEU A 286 -22.47 -11.03 5.09
N GLN A 287 -22.16 -11.46 6.32
CA GLN A 287 -22.10 -12.89 6.62
C GLN A 287 -23.08 -13.17 7.77
N PRO A 288 -24.08 -14.06 7.57
CA PRO A 288 -24.92 -14.51 8.67
C PRO A 288 -24.06 -15.27 9.70
N PRO A 289 -24.43 -15.26 10.99
CA PRO A 289 -23.71 -16.01 12.00
C PRO A 289 -23.75 -17.49 11.64
N SER A 290 -22.57 -18.07 11.43
CA SER A 290 -22.40 -19.53 11.39
C SER A 290 -22.87 -20.08 12.73
N ARG A 291 -23.97 -20.81 12.68
CA ARG A 291 -24.59 -21.51 13.80
C ARG A 291 -23.59 -22.54 14.32
N GLU A 292 -22.81 -22.19 15.33
CA GLU A 292 -22.03 -23.15 16.11
C GLU A 292 -23.00 -24.15 16.73
N LEU A 293 -22.96 -25.37 16.20
CA LEU A 293 -23.61 -26.53 16.76
C LEU A 293 -22.99 -26.79 18.14
N ARG A 294 -23.84 -26.75 19.16
CA ARG A 294 -23.56 -27.32 20.48
C ARG A 294 -23.10 -28.77 20.29
N ALA A 295 -21.94 -29.10 20.85
CA ALA A 295 -21.66 -30.46 21.29
C ALA A 295 -21.77 -30.44 22.81
N GLU A 296 -22.75 -31.18 23.31
CA GLU A 296 -22.81 -31.65 24.69
C GLU A 296 -21.66 -32.64 24.91
N GLU A 297 -20.91 -32.47 26.00
CA GLU A 297 -20.54 -33.54 26.95
C GLU A 297 -20.12 -32.90 28.29
#